data_AF-A0AA39D9G1-F1
#
_entry.id   AF-A0AA39D9G1-F1
#
_cell.length_a   1.000
_cell.length_b   1.000
_cell.length_c   1.000
_cell.angle_alpha   90.00
_cell.angle_beta   90.00
_cell.angle_gamma   90.00
#
_symmetry.space_group_name_H-M   'P 1'
#
loop_
_entity.id
_entity.type
_entity.pdbx_description
1 polymer ?
#
loop_
_entity_poly.entity_id
_entity_poly.type
_entity_poly.pdbx_seq_one_letter_code
_entity_poly.pdbx_strand_id
1 'polypeptide(L)'
;MGFVTGQLIQPYRDRPNEGTLSIYTEFSPMADPSFEAGRPGEAAVELGRVIDRGLRESRAVDMESLCVLAGKLVWSIRIDLHIIDNGGNLIDAANIAALAALLTFRRPECSFGGEDGQELIVHPPEVREPLPLIVHHLPIAVTFAIIGNENIMVIDPTHSEEAVMGGRMTATLNTNGDVCAIQKAGGEGVIQSVIMQCLRIASVKAADITSKIKNAVEAFNTERALRKIKRHSSSIAVDVSGPGAKMRENKNQSVDEKVVNELSSHHMERLKMESEESCVTQSSDVEVKTQLSEQGRTNRSDENTRSFIGGPSSWIDKTEHKTKRFKR
;
A
#
# COMPACT_ATOMS: atom_id res chain seq x y z
N MET A 1 12.41 4.49 -2.82
CA MET A 1 11.60 5.64 -3.30
C MET A 1 10.60 5.13 -4.31
N GLY A 2 9.34 5.59 -4.25
CA GLY A 2 8.30 5.22 -5.21
C GLY A 2 7.81 6.44 -5.99
N PHE A 3 7.72 6.32 -7.32
CA PHE A 3 7.21 7.35 -8.21
C PHE A 3 6.03 6.80 -9.00
N VAL A 4 4.99 7.61 -9.20
CA VAL A 4 3.80 7.20 -9.95
C VAL A 4 3.59 8.16 -11.11
N THR A 5 3.42 7.60 -12.31
CA THR A 5 3.07 8.33 -13.52
C THR A 5 1.76 7.82 -14.09
N GLY A 6 1.01 8.71 -14.73
CA GLY A 6 -0.22 8.37 -15.45
C GLY A 6 -0.11 8.79 -16.90
N GLN A 7 -0.42 7.89 -17.83
CA GLN A 7 -0.48 8.17 -19.26
C GLN A 7 -1.81 7.68 -19.82
N LEU A 8 -2.31 8.35 -20.86
CA LEU A 8 -3.50 7.92 -21.58
C LEU A 8 -3.09 6.94 -22.67
N ILE A 9 -3.62 5.72 -22.62
CA ILE A 9 -3.36 4.67 -23.60
C ILE A 9 -4.67 4.05 -24.07
N GLN A 10 -4.58 3.29 -25.16
CA GLN A 10 -5.68 2.43 -25.57
C GLN A 10 -5.73 1.18 -24.66
N PRO A 11 -6.90 0.82 -24.12
CA PRO A 11 -7.04 -0.38 -23.29
C PRO A 11 -6.81 -1.66 -24.09
N TYR A 12 -6.56 -2.75 -23.37
CA TYR A 12 -6.54 -4.08 -23.96
C TYR A 12 -7.91 -4.47 -24.51
N ARG A 13 -7.93 -5.24 -25.61
CA ARG A 13 -9.17 -5.69 -26.25
C ARG A 13 -10.05 -6.55 -25.35
N ASP A 14 -9.42 -7.30 -24.44
CA ASP A 14 -10.14 -8.19 -23.51
C ASP A 14 -10.86 -7.43 -22.41
N ARG A 15 -10.36 -6.25 -22.04
CA ARG A 15 -10.88 -5.40 -20.94
C ARG A 15 -10.94 -3.94 -21.39
N PRO A 16 -11.93 -3.55 -22.22
CA PRO A 16 -12.03 -2.19 -22.76
C PRO A 16 -12.45 -1.13 -21.74
N ASN A 17 -12.97 -1.54 -20.57
CA ASN A 17 -13.53 -0.65 -19.55
C ASN A 17 -12.61 -0.48 -18.33
N GLU A 18 -11.42 -1.06 -18.36
CA GLU A 18 -10.48 -1.07 -17.23
C GLU A 18 -9.18 -0.39 -17.65
N GLY A 19 -8.63 0.44 -16.75
CA GLY A 19 -7.28 0.96 -16.85
C GLY A 19 -6.22 -0.11 -16.57
N THR A 20 -4.96 0.27 -16.71
CA THR A 20 -3.83 -0.64 -16.49
C THR A 20 -2.95 -0.12 -15.36
N LEU A 21 -2.48 -1.03 -14.52
CA LEU A 21 -1.46 -0.76 -13.50
C LEU A 21 -0.23 -1.60 -13.81
N SER A 22 0.95 -0.97 -13.85
CA SER A 22 2.23 -1.62 -14.07
C SER A 22 3.23 -1.18 -13.02
N ILE A 23 3.97 -2.13 -12.44
CA ILE A 23 4.99 -1.87 -11.43
C ILE A 23 6.35 -2.26 -12.00
N TYR A 24 7.30 -1.35 -11.86
CA TYR A 24 8.70 -1.53 -12.25
C TYR A 24 9.58 -1.31 -11.04
N THR A 25 10.55 -2.20 -10.88
CA THR A 25 11.54 -2.17 -9.80
C THR A 25 12.91 -1.98 -10.43
N GLU A 26 13.59 -0.90 -10.05
CA GLU A 26 14.94 -0.60 -10.50
C GLU A 26 15.91 -0.70 -9.33
N PHE A 27 16.90 -1.57 -9.48
CA PHE A 27 17.98 -1.73 -8.50
C PHE A 27 19.16 -0.90 -8.98
N SER A 28 19.53 0.08 -8.16
CA SER A 28 20.70 0.91 -8.42
C SER A 28 21.94 0.28 -7.76
N PRO A 29 23.11 0.27 -8.41
CA PRO A 29 24.38 -0.09 -7.76
C PRO A 29 24.72 0.79 -6.54
N MET A 30 24.04 1.93 -6.40
CA MET A 30 24.14 2.80 -5.22
C MET A 30 23.57 2.14 -3.96
N ALA A 31 22.56 1.28 -4.11
CA ALA A 31 21.92 0.61 -2.97
C ALA A 31 22.74 -0.57 -2.45
N ASP A 32 23.35 -1.33 -3.35
CA ASP A 32 24.19 -2.46 -3.02
C ASP A 32 25.21 -2.67 -4.16
N PRO A 33 26.51 -2.83 -3.86
CA PRO A 33 27.52 -3.13 -4.89
C PRO A 33 27.27 -4.41 -5.67
N SER A 34 26.45 -5.34 -5.15
CA SER A 34 26.05 -6.57 -5.84
C SER A 34 25.03 -6.35 -6.96
N PHE A 35 24.39 -5.17 -7.03
CA PHE A 35 23.41 -4.86 -8.05
C PHE A 35 24.07 -4.36 -9.33
N GLU A 36 23.86 -5.09 -10.42
CA GLU A 36 24.32 -4.68 -11.74
C GLU A 36 23.33 -3.69 -12.37
N ALA A 37 23.84 -2.57 -12.90
CA ALA A 37 23.03 -1.63 -13.66
C ALA A 37 22.64 -2.23 -15.02
N GLY A 38 21.35 -2.17 -15.34
CA GLY A 38 20.82 -2.58 -16.64
C GLY A 38 19.78 -3.68 -16.53
N ARG A 39 20.16 -4.94 -16.78
CA ARG A 39 19.20 -6.05 -16.78
C ARG A 39 18.71 -6.28 -15.35
N PRO A 40 17.38 -6.32 -15.10
CA PRO A 40 16.88 -6.60 -13.76
C PRO A 40 17.30 -8.01 -13.34
N GLY A 41 18.02 -8.10 -12.22
CA GLY A 41 18.39 -9.36 -11.59
C GLY A 41 17.17 -10.12 -11.06
N GLU A 42 17.38 -11.37 -10.65
CA GLU A 42 16.31 -12.24 -10.15
C GLU A 42 15.56 -11.61 -8.95
N ALA A 43 16.30 -11.02 -8.00
CA ALA A 43 15.73 -10.35 -6.85
C ALA A 43 14.83 -9.15 -7.22
N ALA A 44 15.21 -8.37 -8.25
CA ALA A 44 14.41 -7.25 -8.73
C ALA A 44 13.10 -7.73 -9.38
N VAL A 45 13.18 -8.82 -10.17
CA VAL A 45 12.02 -9.43 -10.82
C VAL A 45 11.09 -10.05 -9.78
N GLU A 46 11.63 -10.74 -8.77
CA GLU A 46 10.85 -11.31 -7.68
C GLU A 46 10.12 -10.21 -6.91
N LEU A 47 10.83 -9.15 -6.52
CA LEU A 47 10.25 -8.00 -5.80
C LEU A 47 9.06 -7.40 -6.56
N GLY A 48 9.26 -7.09 -7.84
CA GLY A 48 8.21 -6.52 -8.69
C GLY A 48 6.99 -7.44 -8.80
N ARG A 49 7.21 -8.75 -8.91
CA ARG A 49 6.12 -9.73 -8.99
C ARG A 49 5.37 -9.90 -7.68
N VAL A 50 6.06 -9.90 -6.54
CA VAL A 50 5.44 -10.01 -5.21
C VAL A 50 4.48 -8.83 -4.99
N ILE A 51 4.95 -7.62 -5.31
CA ILE A 51 4.18 -6.39 -5.14
C ILE A 51 3.04 -6.30 -6.16
N ASP A 52 3.28 -6.62 -7.43
CA ASP A 52 2.22 -6.64 -8.45
C ASP A 52 1.12 -7.62 -8.08
N ARG A 53 1.50 -8.83 -7.64
CA ARG A 53 0.55 -9.83 -7.18
C ARG A 53 -0.28 -9.31 -6.00
N GLY A 54 0.38 -8.74 -4.98
CA GLY A 54 -0.30 -8.18 -3.81
C GLY A 54 -1.30 -7.07 -4.16
N LEU A 55 -0.94 -6.14 -5.05
CA LEU A 55 -1.81 -5.03 -5.46
C LEU A 55 -2.92 -5.45 -6.43
N ARG A 56 -2.63 -6.36 -7.35
CA ARG A 56 -3.55 -6.82 -8.40
C ARG A 56 -4.55 -7.85 -7.89
N GLU A 57 -4.11 -8.86 -7.14
CA GLU A 57 -5.00 -9.89 -6.58
C GLU A 57 -5.95 -9.31 -5.54
N SER A 58 -5.47 -8.32 -4.77
CA SER A 58 -6.33 -7.62 -3.84
C SER A 58 -7.34 -6.70 -4.55
N ARG A 59 -7.08 -6.22 -5.78
CA ARG A 59 -7.86 -5.14 -6.43
C ARG A 59 -7.82 -3.84 -5.61
N ALA A 60 -6.63 -3.49 -5.11
CA ALA A 60 -6.44 -2.32 -4.26
C ALA A 60 -6.82 -1.00 -4.95
N VAL A 61 -6.51 -0.88 -6.24
CA VAL A 61 -6.82 0.30 -7.06
C VAL A 61 -8.02 0.00 -7.96
N ASP A 62 -8.97 0.93 -8.00
CA ASP A 62 -10.12 0.84 -8.89
C ASP A 62 -9.72 1.11 -10.35
N MET A 63 -9.60 0.03 -11.13
CA MET A 63 -9.26 0.11 -12.56
C MET A 63 -10.42 0.61 -13.42
N GLU A 64 -11.66 0.49 -12.97
CA GLU A 64 -12.83 0.96 -13.73
C GLU A 64 -12.90 2.48 -13.68
N SER A 65 -12.58 3.08 -12.53
CA SER A 65 -12.46 4.54 -12.37
C SER A 65 -11.41 5.19 -13.27
N LEU A 66 -10.45 4.40 -13.77
CA LEU A 66 -9.38 4.83 -14.67
C LEU A 66 -9.84 4.91 -16.13
N CYS A 67 -10.99 4.34 -16.49
CA CYS A 67 -11.51 4.40 -17.84
C CYS A 67 -12.11 5.79 -18.12
N VAL A 68 -11.68 6.43 -19.22
CA VAL A 68 -12.23 7.72 -19.66
C VAL A 68 -13.23 7.50 -20.79
N LEU A 69 -12.83 6.74 -21.81
CA LEU A 69 -13.70 6.33 -22.90
C LEU A 69 -13.47 4.85 -23.22
N ALA A 70 -14.50 4.04 -22.96
CA ALA A 70 -14.47 2.60 -23.12
C ALA A 70 -13.95 2.19 -24.51
N GLY A 71 -12.91 1.35 -24.54
CA GLY A 71 -12.32 0.82 -25.77
C GLY A 71 -11.42 1.79 -26.56
N LYS A 72 -11.35 3.08 -26.21
CA LYS A 72 -10.44 4.04 -26.86
C LYS A 72 -9.36 4.58 -25.94
N LEU A 73 -9.73 5.09 -24.76
CA LEU A 73 -8.83 5.84 -23.88
C LEU A 73 -9.04 5.45 -22.42
N VAL A 74 -7.99 4.90 -21.81
CA VAL A 74 -7.92 4.60 -20.38
C VAL A 74 -6.63 5.14 -19.79
N TRP A 75 -6.65 5.40 -18.49
CA TRP A 75 -5.42 5.72 -17.76
C TRP A 75 -4.60 4.46 -17.51
N SER A 76 -3.34 4.52 -17.92
CA SER A 76 -2.29 3.60 -17.50
C SER A 76 -1.46 4.23 -16.41
N ILE A 77 -1.52 3.62 -15.22
CA ILE A 77 -0.74 4.02 -14.06
C ILE A 77 0.51 3.16 -14.00
N ARG A 78 1.67 3.81 -13.98
CA ARG A 78 2.97 3.18 -13.86
C ARG A 78 3.59 3.57 -12.52
N ILE A 79 3.99 2.58 -11.73
CA ILE A 79 4.73 2.75 -10.48
C ILE A 79 6.18 2.36 -10.73
N ASP A 80 7.10 3.29 -10.49
CA ASP A 80 8.54 3.05 -10.53
C ASP A 80 9.10 3.05 -9.11
N LEU A 81 9.67 1.92 -8.71
CA LEU A 81 10.27 1.71 -7.39
C LEU A 81 11.79 1.69 -7.54
N HIS A 82 12.43 2.74 -7.04
CA HIS A 82 13.88 2.87 -7.02
C HIS A 82 14.41 2.53 -5.62
N ILE A 83 15.26 1.51 -5.54
CA ILE A 83 15.95 1.14 -4.31
C ILE A 83 17.19 2.03 -4.17
N ILE A 84 17.29 2.72 -3.03
CA ILE A 84 18.35 3.71 -2.75
C ILE A 84 19.42 3.10 -1.86
N ASP A 85 19.02 2.34 -0.84
CA ASP A 85 19.88 1.71 0.15
C ASP A 85 19.29 0.35 0.52
N ASN A 86 20.14 -0.67 0.63
CA ASN A 86 19.75 -2.04 0.95
C ASN A 86 20.08 -2.39 2.41
N GLY A 87 19.15 -2.09 3.31
CA GLY A 87 19.26 -2.40 4.75
C GLY A 87 18.67 -3.74 5.19
N GLY A 88 18.13 -4.52 4.25
CA GLY A 88 17.28 -5.68 4.53
C GLY A 88 15.81 -5.40 4.22
N ASN A 89 15.04 -6.49 4.04
CA ASN A 89 13.60 -6.51 3.81
C ASN A 89 13.08 -5.51 2.77
N LEU A 90 13.64 -5.58 1.56
CA LEU A 90 13.24 -4.71 0.45
C LEU A 90 11.77 -4.85 0.05
N ILE A 91 11.16 -6.02 0.30
CA ILE A 91 9.77 -6.31 -0.09
C ILE A 91 8.78 -5.42 0.66
N ASP A 92 8.89 -5.39 1.98
CA ASP A 92 7.95 -4.63 2.80
C ASP A 92 8.15 -3.13 2.59
N ALA A 93 9.41 -2.68 2.53
CA ALA A 93 9.76 -1.29 2.27
C ALA A 93 9.24 -0.80 0.90
N ALA A 94 9.42 -1.61 -0.15
CA ALA A 94 8.96 -1.28 -1.49
C ALA A 94 7.43 -1.31 -1.59
N ASN A 95 6.76 -2.23 -0.89
CA ASN A 95 5.30 -2.27 -0.84
C ASN A 95 4.73 -1.02 -0.14
N ILE A 96 5.29 -0.61 1.00
CA ILE A 96 4.90 0.62 1.70
C ILE A 96 5.13 1.83 0.80
N ALA A 97 6.27 1.89 0.10
CA ALA A 97 6.57 2.97 -0.84
C ALA A 97 5.56 3.02 -2.00
N ALA A 98 5.19 1.87 -2.57
CA ALA A 98 4.21 1.78 -3.65
C ALA A 98 2.83 2.29 -3.20
N LEU A 99 2.36 1.86 -2.03
CA LEU A 99 1.07 2.30 -1.48
C LEU A 99 1.06 3.79 -1.14
N ALA A 100 2.10 4.30 -0.49
CA ALA A 100 2.21 5.71 -0.17
C ALA A 100 2.23 6.57 -1.45
N ALA A 101 2.94 6.10 -2.50
CA ALA A 101 3.00 6.79 -3.77
C ALA A 101 1.63 6.76 -4.49
N LEU A 102 0.90 5.64 -4.47
CA LEU A 102 -0.46 5.55 -5.02
C LEU A 102 -1.46 6.48 -4.32
N LEU A 103 -1.40 6.57 -2.99
CA LEU A 103 -2.30 7.41 -2.20
C LEU A 103 -2.05 8.92 -2.40
N THR A 104 -0.79 9.29 -2.58
CA THR A 104 -0.37 10.69 -2.80
C THR A 104 -0.48 11.11 -4.26
N PHE A 105 -0.45 10.17 -5.20
CA PHE A 105 -0.61 10.44 -6.62
C PHE A 105 -1.97 11.06 -6.94
N ARG A 106 -1.96 11.96 -7.92
CA ARG A 106 -3.13 12.67 -8.41
C ARG A 106 -3.02 12.78 -9.93
N ARG A 107 -4.06 12.38 -10.64
CA ARG A 107 -4.13 12.48 -12.10
C ARG A 107 -4.76 13.80 -12.53
N PRO A 108 -4.37 14.38 -13.68
CA PRO A 108 -5.05 15.55 -14.21
C PRO A 108 -6.50 15.20 -14.60
N GLU A 109 -7.38 16.18 -14.49
CA GLU A 109 -8.78 16.02 -14.88
C GLU A 109 -8.92 16.07 -16.40
N CYS A 110 -9.71 15.15 -16.95
CA CYS A 110 -10.07 15.16 -18.38
C CYS A 110 -11.50 15.61 -18.54
N SER A 111 -11.76 16.52 -19.47
CA SER A 111 -13.10 16.83 -19.95
C SER A 111 -13.22 16.53 -21.43
N PHE A 112 -14.42 16.21 -21.87
CA PHE A 112 -14.73 16.19 -23.28
C PHE A 112 -15.08 17.61 -23.75
N GLY A 113 -14.46 18.04 -24.85
CA GLY A 113 -14.71 19.32 -25.51
C GLY A 113 -14.69 19.16 -27.03
N GLY A 114 -14.88 20.26 -27.75
CA GLY A 114 -14.98 20.29 -29.22
C GLY A 114 -16.42 20.40 -29.72
N GLU A 115 -16.61 20.86 -30.96
CA GLU A 115 -17.93 21.07 -31.58
C GLU A 115 -18.77 19.78 -31.66
N ASP A 116 -18.12 18.61 -31.69
CA ASP A 116 -18.73 17.28 -31.72
C ASP A 116 -18.75 16.57 -30.34
N GLY A 117 -18.20 17.19 -29.29
CA GLY A 117 -18.14 16.63 -27.93
C GLY A 117 -17.26 15.38 -27.77
N GLN A 118 -16.39 15.07 -28.73
CA GLN A 118 -15.61 13.83 -28.77
C GLN A 118 -14.08 14.03 -28.62
N GLU A 119 -13.60 15.27 -28.51
CA GLU A 119 -12.18 15.53 -28.26
C GLU A 119 -11.88 15.53 -26.75
N LEU A 120 -10.80 14.84 -26.38
CA LEU A 120 -10.36 14.77 -24.99
C LEU A 120 -9.44 15.96 -24.68
N ILE A 121 -9.86 16.81 -23.77
CA ILE A 121 -9.05 17.92 -23.26
C ILE A 121 -8.52 17.52 -21.88
N VAL A 122 -7.21 17.40 -21.76
CA VAL A 122 -6.52 17.19 -20.47
C VAL A 122 -6.22 18.56 -19.87
N HIS A 123 -6.81 18.85 -18.71
CA HIS A 123 -6.58 20.12 -18.03
C HIS A 123 -5.25 20.07 -17.26
N PRO A 124 -4.36 21.04 -17.46
CA PRO A 124 -3.16 21.14 -16.64
C PRO A 124 -3.55 21.43 -15.18
N PRO A 125 -2.68 21.07 -14.21
CA PRO A 125 -2.96 21.23 -12.78
C PRO A 125 -3.16 22.69 -12.32
N GLU A 126 -2.84 23.65 -13.18
CA GLU A 126 -3.05 25.09 -12.95
C GLU A 126 -4.49 25.51 -13.20
N VAL A 127 -5.18 24.85 -14.13
CA VAL A 127 -6.55 25.19 -14.55
C VAL A 127 -7.58 24.41 -13.74
N ARG A 128 -7.33 23.11 -13.51
CA ARG A 128 -8.20 22.25 -12.69
C ARG A 128 -7.42 21.46 -11.67
N GLU A 129 -8.10 21.14 -10.57
CA GLU A 129 -7.50 20.36 -9.50
C GLU A 129 -7.29 18.90 -9.93
N PRO A 130 -6.06 18.36 -9.80
CA PRO A 130 -5.80 16.95 -10.03
C PRO A 130 -6.59 16.05 -9.09
N LEU A 131 -7.20 14.99 -9.63
CA LEU A 131 -8.05 14.06 -8.90
C LEU A 131 -7.26 12.93 -8.23
N PRO A 132 -7.65 12.51 -7.01
CA PRO A 132 -7.16 11.28 -6.38
C PRO A 132 -7.40 10.04 -7.23
N LEU A 133 -6.55 9.04 -7.01
CA LEU A 133 -6.93 7.66 -7.33
C LEU A 133 -7.84 7.12 -6.24
N ILE A 134 -8.80 6.28 -6.65
CA ILE A 134 -9.67 5.56 -5.74
C ILE A 134 -8.96 4.26 -5.37
N VAL A 135 -8.55 4.18 -4.10
CA VAL A 135 -7.90 2.99 -3.52
C VAL A 135 -8.88 2.40 -2.52
N HIS A 136 -9.39 1.21 -2.78
CA HIS A 136 -10.40 0.55 -1.93
C HIS A 136 -9.81 0.12 -0.59
N HIS A 137 -8.60 -0.40 -0.62
CA HIS A 137 -7.97 -0.99 0.56
C HIS A 137 -6.45 -1.09 0.40
N LEU A 138 -5.73 -1.32 1.50
CA LEU A 138 -4.27 -1.20 1.56
C LEU A 138 -3.62 -2.55 1.88
N PRO A 139 -3.17 -3.30 0.85
CA PRO A 139 -2.49 -4.57 1.05
C PRO A 139 -1.05 -4.37 1.57
N ILE A 140 -0.79 -4.68 2.83
CA ILE A 140 0.54 -4.59 3.45
C ILE A 140 1.25 -5.94 3.37
N ALA A 141 2.42 -5.98 2.74
CA ALA A 141 3.35 -7.09 2.83
C ALA A 141 4.09 -7.08 4.19
N VAL A 142 4.14 -8.24 4.83
CA VAL A 142 4.92 -8.51 6.03
C VAL A 142 5.77 -9.75 5.78
N THR A 143 7.09 -9.58 5.89
CA THR A 143 8.07 -10.61 5.60
C THR A 143 8.64 -11.21 6.88
N PHE A 144 8.72 -12.54 6.89
CA PHE A 144 9.30 -13.36 7.92
C PHE A 144 10.52 -14.10 7.37
N ALA A 145 11.67 -13.98 8.02
CA ALA A 145 12.84 -14.81 7.76
C ALA A 145 12.79 -16.07 8.63
N ILE A 146 13.14 -17.20 8.04
CA ILE A 146 13.29 -18.49 8.72
C ILE A 146 14.78 -18.70 8.92
N ILE A 147 15.21 -18.75 10.19
CA ILE A 147 16.62 -18.87 10.57
C ILE A 147 16.81 -20.16 11.35
N GLY A 148 17.69 -21.01 10.83
CA GLY A 148 18.10 -22.27 11.45
C GLY A 148 17.04 -23.38 11.45
N ASN A 149 17.46 -24.56 11.88
CA ASN A 149 16.67 -25.80 11.77
C ASN A 149 15.53 -25.93 12.82
N GLU A 150 15.39 -24.93 13.70
CA GLU A 150 14.45 -24.95 14.84
C GLU A 150 13.16 -24.16 14.57
N ASN A 151 12.83 -23.87 13.31
CA ASN A 151 11.66 -23.06 12.92
C ASN A 151 11.59 -21.69 13.60
N ILE A 152 12.74 -21.07 13.90
CA ILE A 152 12.78 -19.73 14.46
C ILE A 152 12.47 -18.75 13.34
N MET A 153 11.44 -17.93 13.54
CA MET A 153 11.01 -16.93 12.57
C MET A 153 11.23 -15.53 13.11
N VAL A 154 11.93 -14.72 12.34
CA VAL A 154 12.21 -13.31 12.61
C VAL A 154 11.36 -12.45 11.68
N ILE A 155 10.80 -11.37 12.20
CA ILE A 155 10.02 -10.40 11.43
C ILE A 155 10.95 -9.26 11.05
N ASP A 156 10.84 -8.78 9.82
CA ASP A 156 11.64 -7.65 9.31
C ASP A 156 13.15 -7.89 9.42
N PRO A 157 13.68 -8.87 8.66
CA PRO A 157 15.10 -9.24 8.73
C PRO A 157 15.98 -8.10 8.23
N THR A 158 17.02 -7.80 9.00
CA THR A 158 18.13 -6.94 8.59
C THR A 158 18.99 -7.61 7.52
N HIS A 159 19.81 -6.83 6.81
CA HIS A 159 20.72 -7.36 5.79
C HIS A 159 21.58 -8.55 6.28
N SER A 160 22.05 -8.51 7.52
CA SER A 160 22.83 -9.60 8.12
C SER A 160 22.00 -10.85 8.42
N GLU A 161 20.73 -10.67 8.81
CA GLU A 161 19.80 -11.78 9.06
C GLU A 161 19.34 -12.42 7.75
N GLU A 162 19.13 -11.63 6.69
CA GLU A 162 18.86 -12.14 5.34
C GLU A 162 20.02 -12.96 4.78
N ALA A 163 21.26 -12.60 5.10
CA ALA A 163 22.43 -13.36 4.64
C ALA A 163 22.52 -14.78 5.25
N VAL A 164 21.91 -15.00 6.43
CA VAL A 164 21.92 -16.30 7.13
C VAL A 164 20.59 -17.04 7.08
N MET A 165 19.56 -16.46 6.45
CA MET A 165 18.23 -17.08 6.39
C MET A 165 18.23 -18.33 5.49
N GLY A 166 17.58 -19.40 5.95
CA GLY A 166 17.35 -20.62 5.15
C GLY A 166 16.18 -20.48 4.17
N GLY A 167 15.25 -19.57 4.48
CA GLY A 167 14.10 -19.24 3.66
C GLY A 167 13.38 -18.02 4.20
N ARG A 168 12.41 -17.52 3.43
CA ARG A 168 11.54 -16.43 3.85
C ARG A 168 10.09 -16.69 3.46
N MET A 169 9.18 -16.07 4.20
CA MET A 169 7.76 -16.08 3.94
C MET A 169 7.23 -14.64 3.97
N THR A 170 6.70 -14.17 2.86
CA THR A 170 6.01 -12.88 2.77
C THR A 170 4.50 -13.12 2.74
N ALA A 171 3.76 -12.47 3.62
CA ALA A 171 2.31 -12.47 3.63
C ALA A 171 1.80 -11.05 3.34
N THR A 172 0.95 -10.91 2.34
CA THR A 172 0.28 -9.66 2.02
C THR A 172 -1.13 -9.68 2.61
N LEU A 173 -1.41 -8.75 3.50
CA LEU A 173 -2.66 -8.68 4.26
C LEU A 173 -3.32 -7.33 4.07
N ASN A 174 -4.65 -7.35 4.03
CA ASN A 174 -5.44 -6.14 3.99
C ASN A 174 -5.74 -5.59 5.39
N THR A 175 -6.21 -4.35 5.47
CA THR A 175 -6.69 -3.72 6.73
C THR A 175 -7.81 -4.52 7.39
N ASN A 176 -8.60 -5.25 6.61
CA ASN A 176 -9.70 -6.08 7.09
C ASN A 176 -9.22 -7.42 7.68
N GLY A 177 -7.92 -7.72 7.62
CA GLY A 177 -7.36 -9.03 8.02
C GLY A 177 -7.44 -10.10 6.92
N ASP A 178 -7.93 -9.75 5.73
CA ASP A 178 -7.99 -10.65 4.59
C ASP A 178 -6.59 -10.90 4.01
N VAL A 179 -6.29 -12.15 3.69
CA VAL A 179 -5.04 -12.54 3.02
C VAL A 179 -5.16 -12.32 1.52
N CYS A 180 -4.34 -11.43 0.98
CA CYS A 180 -4.29 -11.19 -0.46
C CYS A 180 -3.37 -12.21 -1.14
N ALA A 181 -2.15 -12.35 -0.64
CA ALA A 181 -1.15 -13.24 -1.22
C ALA A 181 -0.21 -13.78 -0.15
N ILE A 182 0.28 -15.01 -0.35
CA ILE A 182 1.38 -15.58 0.44
C ILE A 182 2.47 -16.02 -0.53
N GLN A 183 3.72 -15.70 -0.21
CA GLN A 183 4.90 -16.18 -0.91
C GLN A 183 5.84 -16.84 0.07
N LYS A 184 6.15 -18.12 -0.13
CA LYS A 184 7.30 -18.73 0.51
C LYS A 184 8.41 -18.81 -0.53
N ALA A 185 9.46 -18.03 -0.34
CA ALA A 185 10.63 -18.02 -1.20
C ALA A 185 11.81 -18.69 -0.47
N GLY A 186 12.61 -19.47 -1.20
CA GLY A 186 13.75 -20.18 -0.64
C GLY A 186 13.42 -21.52 0.03
N GLY A 187 14.40 -22.04 0.77
CA GLY A 187 14.44 -23.38 1.34
C GLY A 187 13.71 -23.55 2.68
N GLU A 188 13.94 -24.72 3.28
CA GLU A 188 13.40 -25.23 4.54
C GLU A 188 11.87 -25.41 4.62
N GLY A 189 11.44 -26.56 5.15
CA GLY A 189 10.03 -26.87 5.31
C GLY A 189 9.45 -26.13 6.52
N VAL A 190 8.32 -25.45 6.34
CA VAL A 190 7.62 -24.76 7.45
C VAL A 190 6.36 -25.53 7.81
N ILE A 191 6.15 -25.76 9.10
CA ILE A 191 4.96 -26.42 9.61
C ILE A 191 3.76 -25.48 9.49
N GLN A 192 2.59 -26.02 9.11
CA GLN A 192 1.37 -25.25 8.93
C GLN A 192 0.96 -24.44 10.18
N SER A 193 1.15 -24.99 11.39
CA SER A 193 0.84 -24.30 12.64
C SER A 193 1.62 -22.99 12.79
N VAL A 194 2.90 -23.00 12.38
CA VAL A 194 3.77 -21.83 12.43
C VAL A 194 3.31 -20.78 11.41
N ILE A 195 2.95 -21.20 10.19
CA ILE A 195 2.38 -20.30 9.17
C ILE A 195 1.14 -19.59 9.71
N MET A 196 0.24 -20.33 10.35
CA MET A 196 -0.97 -19.74 10.95
C MET A 196 -0.65 -18.75 12.07
N GLN A 197 0.39 -19.01 12.87
CA GLN A 197 0.85 -18.07 13.89
C GLN A 197 1.43 -16.80 13.26
N CYS A 198 2.26 -16.92 12.22
CA CYS A 198 2.81 -15.79 11.49
C CYS A 198 1.71 -14.93 10.86
N LEU A 199 0.67 -15.52 10.27
CA LEU A 199 -0.45 -14.77 9.70
C LEU A 199 -1.18 -13.94 10.77
N ARG A 200 -1.34 -14.45 11.99
CA ARG A 200 -1.94 -13.70 13.10
C ARG A 200 -1.05 -12.53 13.54
N ILE A 201 0.27 -12.71 13.55
CA ILE A 201 1.19 -11.62 13.90
C ILE A 201 1.21 -10.58 12.78
N ALA A 202 1.22 -11.03 11.53
CA ALA A 202 1.21 -10.18 10.36
C ALA A 202 -0.07 -9.34 10.29
N SER A 203 -1.23 -9.83 10.72
CA SER A 203 -2.47 -9.04 10.71
C SER A 203 -2.41 -7.86 11.68
N VAL A 204 -1.84 -8.07 12.87
CA VAL A 204 -1.61 -7.00 13.85
C VAL A 204 -0.62 -5.97 13.27
N LYS A 205 0.50 -6.43 12.71
CA LYS A 205 1.51 -5.54 12.11
C LYS A 205 1.01 -4.78 10.89
N ALA A 206 0.20 -5.42 10.05
CA ALA A 206 -0.42 -4.78 8.89
C ALA A 206 -1.36 -3.65 9.32
N ALA A 207 -2.14 -3.83 10.39
CA ALA A 207 -2.99 -2.78 10.94
C ALA A 207 -2.16 -1.59 11.47
N ASP A 208 -1.08 -1.86 12.21
CA ASP A 208 -0.16 -0.83 12.71
C ASP A 208 0.47 -0.03 11.56
N ILE A 209 0.99 -0.71 10.53
CA ILE A 209 1.61 -0.06 9.37
C ILE A 209 0.56 0.76 8.60
N THR A 210 -0.64 0.22 8.43
CA THR A 210 -1.74 0.90 7.73
C THR A 210 -2.13 2.20 8.43
N SER A 211 -2.13 2.24 9.76
CA SER A 211 -2.43 3.49 10.49
C SER A 211 -1.34 4.55 10.26
N LYS A 212 -0.06 4.15 10.29
CA LYS A 212 1.09 5.04 10.01
C LYS A 212 1.07 5.62 8.58
N ILE A 213 1.01 4.72 7.59
CA ILE A 213 0.14 4.84 6.41
C ILE A 213 -0.68 6.13 6.25
N LYS A 214 -1.92 5.99 6.72
CA LYS A 214 -2.99 6.98 6.64
C LYS A 214 -2.59 8.30 7.31
N ASN A 215 -2.00 8.25 8.50
CA ASN A 215 -1.59 9.45 9.23
C ASN A 215 -0.57 10.29 8.44
N ALA A 216 0.43 9.65 7.82
CA ALA A 216 1.43 10.34 7.01
C ALA A 216 0.81 10.94 5.72
N VAL A 217 -0.09 10.20 5.07
CA VAL A 217 -0.79 10.68 3.86
C VAL A 217 -1.75 11.83 4.18
N GLU A 218 -2.45 11.77 5.31
CA GLU A 218 -3.31 12.85 5.79
C GLU A 218 -2.49 14.11 6.07
N ALA A 219 -1.38 14.00 6.81
CA ALA A 219 -0.47 15.12 7.06
C ALA A 219 0.07 15.75 5.76
N PHE A 220 0.43 14.91 4.77
CA PHE A 220 0.84 15.41 3.45
C PHE A 220 -0.29 16.16 2.72
N ASN A 221 -1.51 15.62 2.77
CA ASN A 221 -2.68 16.25 2.14
C ASN A 221 -3.07 17.56 2.83
N THR A 222 -3.00 17.64 4.16
CA THR A 222 -3.28 18.87 4.90
C THR A 222 -2.25 19.95 4.62
N GLU A 223 -0.95 19.62 4.65
CA GLU A 223 0.11 20.58 4.31
C GLU A 223 -0.06 21.12 2.88
N ARG A 224 -0.42 20.25 1.94
CA ARG A 224 -0.70 20.65 0.57
C ARG A 224 -1.91 21.57 0.47
N ALA A 225 -3.00 21.28 1.19
CA ALA A 225 -4.17 22.15 1.23
C ALA A 225 -3.83 23.55 1.80
N LEU A 226 -3.02 23.60 2.86
CA LEU A 226 -2.55 24.86 3.45
C LEU A 226 -1.65 25.66 2.48
N ARG A 227 -0.77 25.00 1.72
CA ARG A 227 0.06 25.65 0.69
C ARG A 227 -0.79 26.31 -0.41
N LYS A 228 -1.98 25.76 -0.72
CA LYS A 228 -2.91 26.40 -1.66
C LYS A 228 -3.51 27.68 -1.09
N ILE A 229 -3.94 27.67 0.17
CA ILE A 229 -4.53 28.85 0.83
C ILE A 229 -3.53 30.02 0.82
N LYS A 230 -2.24 29.75 1.08
CA LYS A 230 -1.18 30.78 1.06
C LYS A 230 -0.95 31.43 -0.32
N ARG A 231 -1.24 30.73 -1.43
CA ARG A 231 -1.07 31.28 -2.79
C ARG A 231 -2.19 32.23 -3.20
N HIS A 232 -3.38 32.08 -2.60
CA HIS A 232 -4.54 32.93 -2.89
C HIS A 232 -4.73 34.09 -1.91
N SER A 233 -3.95 34.19 -0.84
CA SER A 233 -4.05 35.27 0.16
C SER A 233 -3.21 36.52 -0.16
N SER A 234 -2.56 36.60 -1.31
CA SER A 234 -1.83 37.80 -1.75
C SER A 234 -2.29 38.29 -3.13
N SER A 235 -3.59 38.54 -3.28
CA SER A 235 -4.03 39.53 -4.27
C SER A 235 -3.64 40.90 -3.73
N ILE A 236 -2.47 41.37 -4.16
CA ILE A 236 -1.97 42.73 -3.98
C ILE A 236 -3.08 43.69 -4.44
N ALA A 237 -3.63 44.45 -3.50
CA ALA A 237 -4.45 45.61 -3.82
C ALA A 237 -3.58 46.57 -4.64
N VAL A 238 -3.91 46.74 -5.92
CA VAL A 238 -3.31 47.78 -6.76
C VAL A 238 -3.99 49.09 -6.36
N ASP A 239 -3.44 49.76 -5.36
CA ASP A 239 -3.80 51.14 -5.02
C ASP A 239 -3.19 52.08 -6.07
N VAL A 240 -4.00 52.52 -7.03
CA VAL A 240 -3.68 53.66 -7.88
C VAL A 240 -3.92 54.93 -7.06
N SER A 241 -2.85 55.51 -6.51
CA SER A 241 -2.92 56.76 -5.76
C SER A 241 -2.70 57.98 -6.66
N GLY A 242 -3.73 58.81 -6.83
CA GLY A 242 -3.62 60.24 -7.14
C GLY A 242 -3.57 61.08 -5.84
N PRO A 243 -2.94 62.27 -5.82
CA PRO A 243 -2.57 62.94 -4.57
C PRO A 243 -3.70 63.84 -4.03
N GLY A 244 -4.05 63.67 -2.75
CA GLY A 244 -5.04 64.56 -2.11
C GLY A 244 -5.42 64.24 -0.66
N ALA A 245 -4.53 64.60 0.28
CA ALA A 245 -4.81 65.16 1.61
C ALA A 245 -5.73 64.46 2.66
N LYS A 246 -5.12 64.30 3.85
CA LYS A 246 -5.62 64.33 5.24
C LYS A 246 -5.86 63.00 5.98
N MET A 247 -4.98 62.80 6.97
CA MET A 247 -5.10 61.93 8.14
C MET A 247 -6.49 61.94 8.79
N ARG A 248 -7.00 60.74 9.08
CA ARG A 248 -7.66 60.40 10.34
C ARG A 248 -7.30 58.95 10.69
N GLU A 249 -6.63 58.78 11.82
CA GLU A 249 -6.44 57.48 12.47
C GLU A 249 -7.81 56.87 12.80
N ASN A 250 -7.98 55.59 12.50
CA ASN A 250 -8.89 54.74 13.26
C ASN A 250 -8.24 53.37 13.43
N LYS A 251 -8.08 52.99 14.70
CA LYS A 251 -7.64 51.69 15.18
C LYS A 251 -8.48 50.58 14.55
N ASN A 252 -7.83 49.57 13.98
CA ASN A 252 -8.30 48.19 14.06
C ASN A 252 -7.09 47.32 14.38
N GLN A 253 -7.11 46.78 15.59
CA GLN A 253 -6.13 45.87 16.14
C GLN A 253 -6.15 44.54 15.37
N SER A 254 -4.97 44.01 15.12
CA SER A 254 -4.70 42.66 14.65
C SER A 254 -5.32 41.63 15.60
N VAL A 255 -6.32 40.89 15.11
CA VAL A 255 -6.91 39.75 15.83
C VAL A 255 -6.45 38.39 15.25
N ASP A 256 -5.89 38.36 14.03
CA ASP A 256 -5.64 37.07 13.36
C ASP A 256 -4.24 36.45 13.57
N GLU A 257 -3.26 37.16 14.13
CA GLU A 257 -1.94 36.57 14.41
C GLU A 257 -1.87 35.79 15.74
N LYS A 258 -2.77 36.06 16.69
CA LYS A 258 -2.77 35.37 17.99
C LYS A 258 -3.45 34.00 17.94
N VAL A 259 -4.54 33.88 17.19
CA VAL A 259 -5.31 32.64 17.08
C VAL A 259 -4.49 31.53 16.41
N VAL A 260 -3.67 31.87 15.41
CA VAL A 260 -2.85 30.90 14.66
C VAL A 260 -1.66 30.39 15.50
N ASN A 261 -1.08 31.24 16.35
CA ASN A 261 -0.01 30.83 17.27
C ASN A 261 -0.53 30.03 18.48
N GLU A 262 -1.74 30.31 18.96
CA GLU A 262 -2.38 29.53 20.02
C GLU A 262 -2.78 28.12 19.55
N LEU A 263 -3.27 27.96 18.31
CA LEU A 263 -3.60 26.64 17.75
C LEU A 263 -2.36 25.76 17.50
N SER A 264 -1.24 26.36 17.09
CA SER A 264 0.02 25.65 16.85
C SER A 264 0.69 25.20 18.15
N SER A 265 0.64 26.03 19.20
CA SER A 265 1.17 25.69 20.53
C SER A 265 0.33 24.62 21.23
N HIS A 266 -1.00 24.70 21.17
CA HIS A 266 -1.90 23.72 21.80
C HIS A 266 -1.82 22.32 21.15
N HIS A 267 -1.47 22.24 19.86
CA HIS A 267 -1.29 20.97 19.15
C HIS A 267 0.07 20.32 19.47
N MET A 268 1.14 21.11 19.62
CA MET A 268 2.45 20.61 20.06
C MET A 268 2.44 20.15 21.53
N GLU A 269 1.71 20.84 22.40
CA GLU A 269 1.58 20.43 23.81
C GLU A 269 0.76 19.13 23.96
N ARG A 270 -0.29 18.95 23.14
CA ARG A 270 -1.09 17.71 23.15
C ARG A 270 -0.27 16.49 22.70
N LEU A 271 0.61 16.65 21.71
CA LEU A 271 1.51 15.59 21.25
C LEU A 271 2.64 15.28 22.24
N LYS A 272 3.05 16.25 23.07
CA LYS A 272 4.01 16.01 24.17
C LYS A 272 3.36 15.28 25.34
N MET A 273 2.15 15.66 25.73
CA MET A 273 1.41 15.02 26.84
C MET A 273 1.06 13.55 26.53
N GLU A 274 0.70 13.23 25.29
CA GLU A 274 0.44 11.84 24.86
C GLU A 274 1.71 10.96 24.86
N SER A 275 2.90 11.56 24.71
CA SER A 275 4.18 10.84 24.81
C SER A 275 4.63 10.58 26.25
N GLU A 276 4.27 11.47 27.19
CA GLU A 276 4.66 11.35 28.61
C GLU A 276 3.68 10.49 29.43
N GLU A 277 2.38 10.46 29.09
CA GLU A 277 1.39 9.58 29.74
C GLU A 277 1.61 8.09 29.44
N SER A 278 2.32 7.76 28.34
CA SER A 278 2.69 6.38 28.02
C SER A 278 3.83 5.82 28.88
N CYS A 279 4.50 6.67 29.69
CA CYS A 279 5.71 6.29 30.43
C CYS A 279 5.51 6.21 31.96
N VAL A 280 4.34 6.56 32.51
CA VAL A 280 4.10 6.56 33.97
C VAL A 280 2.74 5.97 34.31
N THR A 281 2.65 4.64 34.42
CA THR A 281 1.75 3.85 35.30
C THR A 281 1.85 2.37 34.88
N GLN A 282 2.08 1.34 35.69
CA GLN A 282 2.40 1.17 37.11
C GLN A 282 3.20 -0.14 37.23
N SER A 283 4.33 -0.08 37.91
CA SER A 283 4.92 -1.21 38.62
C SER A 283 4.12 -1.46 39.89
N SER A 284 3.60 -2.68 40.08
CA SER A 284 3.34 -3.22 41.42
C SER A 284 3.14 -4.74 41.37
N ASP A 285 4.06 -5.45 42.02
CA ASP A 285 3.93 -6.84 42.43
C ASP A 285 2.72 -7.06 43.35
N VAL A 286 1.95 -8.13 43.12
CA VAL A 286 1.28 -8.91 44.19
C VAL A 286 1.11 -10.37 43.72
N GLU A 287 1.79 -11.30 44.38
CA GLU A 287 1.46 -12.73 44.44
C GLU A 287 0.17 -12.95 45.24
N VAL A 288 -0.77 -13.79 44.77
CA VAL A 288 -1.62 -14.64 45.64
C VAL A 288 -2.04 -15.93 44.90
N LYS A 289 -1.68 -17.08 45.48
CA LYS A 289 -2.20 -18.45 45.24
C LYS A 289 -3.66 -18.61 45.71
N THR A 290 -4.36 -19.64 45.21
CA THR A 290 -5.29 -20.60 45.92
C THR A 290 -6.42 -21.02 44.96
N GLN A 291 -6.34 -22.20 44.34
CA GLN A 291 -6.98 -23.48 44.67
C GLN A 291 -8.52 -23.59 44.48
N LEU A 292 -8.88 -24.64 43.72
CA LEU A 292 -10.00 -25.58 43.88
C LEU A 292 -11.44 -25.13 43.63
N SER A 293 -12.06 -25.75 42.62
CA SER A 293 -13.30 -26.52 42.82
C SER A 293 -13.47 -27.59 41.73
N GLU A 294 -13.32 -28.85 42.12
CA GLU A 294 -13.86 -30.01 41.43
C GLU A 294 -15.39 -30.09 41.64
N GLN A 295 -16.12 -30.47 40.60
CA GLN A 295 -17.37 -31.25 40.59
C GLN A 295 -17.91 -31.18 39.13
N GLY A 296 -18.23 -32.23 38.39
CA GLY A 296 -18.27 -33.67 38.62
C GLY A 296 -19.17 -34.29 37.55
N ARG A 297 -18.67 -35.34 36.86
CA ARG A 297 -19.35 -36.52 36.23
C ARG A 297 -20.62 -36.28 35.37
N THR A 298 -20.78 -36.86 34.18
CA THR A 298 -20.85 -38.32 33.92
C THR A 298 -20.74 -38.68 32.42
N ASN A 299 -20.18 -39.87 32.17
CA ASN A 299 -19.94 -40.57 30.89
C ASN A 299 -21.18 -41.10 30.15
N ARG A 300 -21.04 -41.31 28.83
CA ARG A 300 -21.31 -42.55 28.03
C ARG A 300 -21.30 -42.18 26.53
N SER A 301 -20.33 -42.59 25.70
CA SER A 301 -19.92 -43.90 25.17
C SER A 301 -20.39 -44.11 23.71
N ASP A 302 -19.42 -44.55 22.90
CA ASP A 302 -19.50 -45.37 21.68
C ASP A 302 -19.45 -44.72 20.27
N GLU A 303 -18.26 -44.88 19.69
CA GLU A 303 -17.94 -45.47 18.38
C GLU A 303 -18.74 -45.04 17.13
N ASN A 304 -18.04 -44.40 16.17
CA ASN A 304 -17.73 -45.09 14.91
C ASN A 304 -16.67 -44.36 14.07
N THR A 305 -15.73 -45.18 13.61
CA THR A 305 -14.67 -44.91 12.64
C THR A 305 -15.23 -44.56 11.26
N ARG A 306 -14.55 -43.64 10.54
CA ARG A 306 -14.26 -43.78 9.10
C ARG A 306 -13.27 -42.71 8.62
N SER A 307 -12.04 -43.18 8.46
CA SER A 307 -11.01 -42.61 7.59
C SER A 307 -11.49 -42.61 6.14
N PHE A 308 -11.38 -41.48 5.43
CA PHE A 308 -11.44 -41.43 3.97
C PHE A 308 -10.20 -40.72 3.43
N ILE A 309 -9.36 -41.52 2.78
CA ILE A 309 -8.21 -41.11 1.99
C ILE A 309 -8.73 -40.89 0.57
N GLY A 310 -8.54 -39.68 0.02
CA GLY A 310 -8.91 -39.34 -1.35
C GLY A 310 -7.69 -38.92 -2.15
N GLY A 311 -7.13 -39.85 -2.92
CA GLY A 311 -6.20 -39.58 -4.03
C GLY A 311 -6.96 -39.31 -5.34
N PRO A 312 -6.25 -38.89 -6.41
CA PRO A 312 -6.79 -38.06 -7.49
C PRO A 312 -7.43 -38.87 -8.63
N SER A 313 -8.57 -38.41 -9.14
CA SER A 313 -9.23 -38.95 -10.33
C SER A 313 -9.02 -38.04 -11.54
N SER A 314 -8.12 -38.45 -12.43
CA SER A 314 -8.02 -38.01 -13.83
C SER A 314 -8.84 -38.95 -14.73
N TRP A 315 -9.79 -38.42 -15.50
CA TRP A 315 -10.48 -39.09 -16.61
C TRP A 315 -10.42 -38.13 -17.83
N ILE A 316 -9.76 -38.49 -18.96
CA ILE A 316 -10.24 -39.30 -20.11
C ILE A 316 -11.12 -38.43 -21.05
N ASP A 317 -11.05 -38.41 -22.39
CA ASP A 317 -10.27 -39.16 -23.40
C ASP A 317 -10.22 -38.37 -24.74
N LYS A 318 -9.35 -38.82 -25.63
CA LYS A 318 -9.37 -38.54 -27.07
C LYS A 318 -10.40 -39.43 -27.78
N THR A 319 -11.09 -38.89 -28.78
CA THR A 319 -11.61 -39.71 -29.89
C THR A 319 -11.41 -39.01 -31.23
N GLU A 320 -10.48 -39.53 -32.02
CA GLU A 320 -10.42 -39.38 -33.48
C GLU A 320 -11.57 -40.14 -34.13
N HIS A 321 -12.16 -39.58 -35.19
CA HIS A 321 -12.74 -40.38 -36.27
C HIS A 321 -12.40 -39.77 -37.63
N LYS A 322 -11.75 -40.62 -38.44
CA LYS A 322 -11.48 -40.54 -39.89
C LYS A 322 -12.73 -40.06 -40.65
N THR A 323 -12.67 -39.47 -41.86
CA THR A 323 -12.24 -40.15 -43.10
C THR A 323 -12.28 -39.20 -44.31
N LYS A 324 -11.21 -39.22 -45.13
CA LYS A 324 -11.10 -39.08 -46.60
C LYS A 324 -12.21 -38.35 -47.39
N ARG A 325 -11.83 -37.40 -48.27
CA ARG A 325 -11.70 -37.57 -49.75
C ARG A 325 -11.60 -36.24 -50.53
N PHE A 326 -10.49 -36.11 -51.26
CA PHE A 326 -10.37 -35.84 -52.70
C PHE A 326 -10.68 -34.47 -53.37
N LYS A 327 -9.69 -34.09 -54.22
CA LYS A 327 -9.70 -33.29 -55.48
C LYS A 327 -9.85 -31.77 -55.32
N ARG A 328 -9.09 -30.93 -56.04
CA ARG A 328 -8.25 -31.09 -57.24
C ARG A 328 -7.07 -30.11 -57.16
#